data_AF-K2BSI0-F1
#
_entry.id   AF-K2BSI0-F1
#
_cell.length_a   1.000
_cell.length_b   1.000
_cell.length_c   1.000
_cell.angle_alpha   90.00
_cell.angle_beta   90.00
_cell.angle_gamma   90.00
#
_symmetry.space_group_name_H-M   'P 1'
#
loop_
_entity.id
_entity.type
_entity.pdbx_description
1 polymer ?
#
loop_
_entity_poly.entity_id
_entity_poly.type
_entity_poly.pdbx_seq_one_letter_code
_entity_poly.pdbx_strand_id
1 'polypeptide(L)'
;MNSTTNLPTVLPLWRYVWYCHGLPERSLRWSGKILPICARCTGLWIGYAIGAALVWFFIFPWWISLILIAPLAIDGGTQAIQLRHSNNNLRLITGVCAGVGEIMFLVVALSYSFMFGRLAGYSLMN
;
A
#
# COMPACT_ATOMS: atom_id res chain seq x y z
N MET A 1 5.06 5.28 -29.98
CA MET A 1 6.14 4.57 -30.68
C MET A 1 7.13 4.06 -29.63
N ASN A 2 7.16 2.73 -29.48
CA ASN A 2 8.14 1.83 -28.87
C ASN A 2 8.81 2.19 -27.53
N SER A 3 8.27 1.69 -26.42
CA SER A 3 9.01 1.53 -25.15
C SER A 3 9.55 0.11 -24.92
N THR A 4 9.62 -0.72 -25.96
CA THR A 4 10.12 -2.12 -25.91
C THR A 4 11.57 -2.26 -26.36
N THR A 5 12.47 -1.36 -25.98
CA THR A 5 13.92 -1.60 -26.16
C THR A 5 14.66 -1.32 -24.86
N ASN A 6 15.30 -2.39 -24.34
CA ASN A 6 16.12 -2.45 -23.13
C ASN A 6 15.34 -2.63 -21.82
N LEU A 7 14.85 -3.85 -21.56
CA LEU A 7 14.72 -4.29 -20.17
C LEU A 7 16.14 -4.20 -19.56
N PRO A 8 16.37 -3.44 -18.47
CA PRO A 8 17.66 -3.48 -17.80
C PRO A 8 17.97 -4.92 -17.38
N THR A 9 19.21 -5.37 -17.59
CA THR A 9 19.71 -6.71 -17.23
C THR A 9 19.52 -7.04 -15.75
N VAL A 10 19.34 -6.00 -14.92
CA VAL A 10 18.78 -6.08 -13.57
C VAL A 10 17.36 -5.50 -13.59
N LEU A 11 16.37 -6.37 -13.47
CA LEU A 11 15.00 -5.93 -13.21
C LEU A 11 15.02 -5.14 -11.89
N PRO A 12 14.59 -3.87 -11.89
CA PRO A 12 14.74 -3.07 -10.70
C PRO A 12 13.86 -3.61 -9.57
N LEU A 13 14.36 -3.55 -8.33
CA LEU A 13 13.77 -4.20 -7.15
C LEU A 13 12.26 -3.93 -6.98
N TRP A 14 11.82 -2.71 -7.32
CA TRP A 14 10.41 -2.31 -7.22
C TRP A 14 9.46 -3.13 -8.11
N ARG A 15 9.96 -3.76 -9.18
CA ARG A 15 9.14 -4.59 -10.07
C ARG A 15 8.83 -5.96 -9.47
N TYR A 16 9.73 -6.49 -8.64
CA TYR A 16 9.60 -7.79 -7.98
C TYR A 16 8.94 -7.68 -6.60
N VAL A 17 9.37 -6.70 -5.80
CA VAL A 17 8.91 -6.57 -4.41
C VAL A 17 7.54 -5.89 -4.32
N TRP A 18 7.21 -4.97 -5.24
CA TRP A 18 6.03 -4.10 -5.12
C TRP A 18 4.98 -4.32 -6.21
N TYR A 19 5.17 -5.36 -7.04
CA TYR A 19 4.33 -5.60 -8.23
C TYR A 19 4.17 -4.34 -9.13
N CYS A 20 5.15 -3.44 -9.08
CA CYS A 20 5.10 -2.17 -9.78
C CYS A 20 5.65 -2.32 -11.20
N HIS A 21 4.78 -2.16 -12.18
CA HIS A 21 5.16 -2.31 -13.59
C HIS A 21 5.94 -1.10 -14.14
N GLY A 22 6.00 0.02 -13.40
CA GLY A 22 6.75 1.22 -13.81
C GLY A 22 6.23 1.86 -15.10
N LEU A 23 4.96 1.65 -15.45
CA LEU A 23 4.38 2.16 -16.70
C LEU A 23 4.31 3.70 -16.67
N PRO A 24 4.86 4.41 -17.68
CA PRO A 24 4.86 5.86 -17.73
C PRO A 24 3.46 6.50 -17.63
N GLU A 25 2.47 5.85 -18.24
CA GLU A 25 1.05 6.27 -18.20
C GLU A 25 0.40 6.16 -16.81
N ARG A 26 0.96 5.32 -15.93
CA ARG A 26 0.46 5.07 -14.57
C ARG A 26 1.30 5.76 -13.49
N SER A 27 2.29 6.53 -13.90
CA SER A 27 3.28 7.15 -13.02
C SER A 27 3.04 8.66 -12.94
N LEU A 28 3.29 9.25 -11.78
CA LEU A 28 3.12 10.69 -11.60
C LEU A 28 4.23 11.45 -12.35
N ARG A 29 3.90 12.68 -12.76
CA ARG A 29 4.86 13.61 -13.35
C ARG A 29 5.22 14.67 -12.31
N TRP A 30 6.51 14.81 -12.03
CA TRP A 30 7.05 15.80 -11.10
C TRP A 30 8.16 16.57 -11.79
N SER A 31 8.04 17.90 -11.86
CA SER A 31 9.05 18.78 -12.48
C SER A 31 9.44 18.34 -13.91
N GLY A 32 8.45 18.01 -14.73
CA GLY A 32 8.66 17.55 -16.11
C GLY A 32 9.20 16.12 -16.26
N LYS A 33 9.57 15.45 -15.16
CA LYS A 33 10.08 14.06 -15.15
C LYS A 33 8.99 13.09 -14.68
N ILE A 34 9.02 11.87 -15.19
CA ILE A 34 8.12 10.79 -14.76
C ILE A 34 8.78 10.06 -13.59
N LEU A 35 8.03 9.82 -12.52
CA LEU A 35 8.54 9.04 -11.39
C LEU A 35 8.79 7.57 -11.81
N PRO A 36 9.81 6.90 -11.23
CA PRO A 36 10.15 5.52 -11.59
C PRO A 36 9.12 4.48 -11.11
N ILE A 37 8.20 4.89 -10.22
CA ILE A 37 7.15 4.05 -9.65
C ILE A 37 5.76 4.61 -10.01
N CYS A 38 4.77 3.71 -10.04
CA CYS A 38 3.40 4.11 -10.36
C CYS A 38 2.77 4.93 -9.23
N ALA A 39 1.76 5.74 -9.57
CA ALA A 39 1.04 6.61 -8.65
C ALA A 39 0.47 5.85 -7.43
N ARG A 40 0.09 4.58 -7.61
CA ARG A 40 -0.38 3.70 -6.53
C ARG A 40 0.72 3.41 -5.50
N CYS A 41 1.89 3.00 -5.96
CA CYS A 41 3.03 2.74 -5.08
C CYS A 41 3.49 4.03 -4.39
N THR A 42 3.50 5.16 -5.11
CA THR A 42 3.76 6.47 -4.48
C THR A 42 2.77 6.76 -3.37
N GLY A 43 1.48 6.51 -3.61
CA GLY A 43 0.43 6.66 -2.61
C GLY A 43 0.63 5.77 -1.39
N LEU A 44 0.93 4.48 -1.59
CA LEU A 44 1.21 3.55 -0.49
C LEU A 44 2.37 4.03 0.38
N TRP A 45 3.49 4.46 -0.22
CA TRP A 45 4.63 5.01 0.54
C TRP A 45 4.27 6.24 1.35
N ILE A 46 3.53 7.18 0.76
CA ILE A 46 3.03 8.36 1.48
C ILE A 46 2.10 7.94 2.61
N GLY A 47 1.18 6.99 2.35
CA GLY A 47 0.26 6.44 3.34
C GLY A 47 0.98 5.74 4.48
N TYR A 48 2.05 4.99 4.22
CA TYR A 48 2.87 4.36 5.25
C TYR A 48 3.55 5.40 6.14
N ALA A 49 4.14 6.43 5.55
CA ALA A 49 4.75 7.53 6.31
C ALA A 49 3.72 8.24 7.20
N ILE A 50 2.53 8.55 6.66
CA ILE A 50 1.43 9.15 7.41
C ILE A 50 0.94 8.21 8.51
N GLY A 51 0.68 6.94 8.20
CA GLY A 51 0.23 5.95 9.16
C GLY A 51 1.22 5.78 10.31
N ALA A 52 2.52 5.69 10.00
CA ALA A 52 3.59 5.61 10.99
C ALA A 52 3.70 6.86 11.87
N ALA A 53 3.35 8.04 11.35
CA ALA A 53 3.25 9.25 12.16
C ALA A 53 1.97 9.26 13.03
N LEU A 54 0.85 8.80 12.48
CA LEU A 54 -0.45 8.80 13.17
C LEU A 54 -0.52 7.84 14.35
N VAL A 55 0.17 6.69 14.29
CA VAL A 55 0.16 5.69 15.39
C VAL A 55 0.67 6.23 16.72
N TRP A 56 1.47 7.31 16.71
CA TRP A 56 1.89 8.00 17.93
C TRP A 56 0.77 8.74 18.65
N PHE A 57 -0.30 9.08 17.94
CA PHE A 57 -1.41 9.88 18.45
C PHE A 57 -2.72 9.10 18.53
N PHE A 58 -2.99 8.24 17.54
CA PHE A 58 -4.25 7.52 17.40
C PHE A 58 -4.00 6.10 16.90
N ILE A 59 -4.66 5.14 17.53
CA ILE A 59 -4.77 3.76 17.02
C ILE A 59 -6.24 3.50 16.75
N PHE A 60 -6.56 3.21 15.49
CA PHE A 60 -7.93 2.89 15.11
C PHE A 60 -8.27 1.43 15.41
N PRO A 61 -9.56 1.08 15.61
CA PRO A 61 -10.00 -0.30 15.58
C PRO A 61 -9.63 -0.98 14.25
N TRP A 62 -9.42 -2.30 14.29
CA TRP A 62 -9.04 -3.10 13.11
C TRP A 62 -10.02 -2.91 11.93
N TRP A 63 -11.31 -2.72 12.20
CA TRP A 63 -12.33 -2.57 11.16
C TRP A 63 -12.21 -1.23 10.39
N ILE A 64 -11.79 -0.14 11.04
CA ILE A 64 -11.51 1.13 10.33
C ILE A 64 -10.35 0.96 9.36
N SER A 65 -9.34 0.18 9.78
CA SER A 65 -8.20 -0.13 8.91
C SER A 65 -8.63 -0.86 7.65
N LEU A 66 -9.57 -1.81 7.75
CA LEU A 66 -10.14 -2.50 6.58
C LEU A 66 -10.93 -1.56 5.67
N ILE A 67 -11.69 -0.61 6.24
CA ILE A 67 -12.41 0.41 5.45
C ILE A 67 -11.42 1.27 4.66
N LEU A 68 -10.27 1.62 5.25
CA LEU A 68 -9.23 2.41 4.58
C LEU A 68 -8.51 1.63 3.45
N ILE A 69 -8.36 0.31 3.61
CA ILE A 69 -7.73 -0.58 2.61
C ILE A 69 -8.69 -0.89 1.45
N ALA A 70 -9.99 -1.02 1.73
CA ALA A 70 -10.99 -1.46 0.76
C ALA A 70 -11.00 -0.66 -0.57
N PRO A 71 -10.90 0.68 -0.59
CA PRO A 71 -10.84 1.46 -1.83
C PRO A 71 -9.71 1.02 -2.77
N LEU A 72 -8.53 0.69 -2.24
CA LEU A 72 -7.42 0.20 -3.05
C LEU A 72 -7.69 -1.21 -3.57
N ALA A 73 -8.24 -2.09 -2.74
CA ALA A 73 -8.60 -3.44 -3.15
C ALA A 73 -9.65 -3.42 -4.28
N ILE A 74 -10.64 -2.52 -4.19
CA ILE A 74 -11.66 -2.33 -5.22
C ILE A 74 -11.06 -1.69 -6.48
N ASP A 75 -10.24 -0.64 -6.36
CA ASP A 75 -9.57 0.00 -7.49
C ASP A 75 -8.62 -0.95 -8.22
N GLY A 76 -7.81 -1.70 -7.47
CA GLY A 76 -6.89 -2.71 -7.99
C GLY A 76 -7.62 -3.90 -8.59
N GLY A 77 -8.62 -4.42 -7.88
CA GLY A 77 -9.43 -5.56 -8.33
C GLY A 77 -10.17 -5.25 -9.62
N THR A 78 -10.96 -4.17 -9.64
CA THR A 78 -11.71 -3.75 -10.86
C THR A 78 -10.79 -3.48 -12.06
N GLN A 79 -9.57 -2.99 -11.81
CA GLN A 79 -8.57 -2.81 -12.86
C GLN A 79 -7.97 -4.15 -13.34
N ALA A 80 -7.78 -5.13 -12.44
CA ALA A 80 -7.22 -6.44 -12.77
C ALA A 80 -8.18 -7.27 -13.66
N ILE A 81 -9.49 -7.17 -13.41
CA ILE A 81 -10.53 -7.80 -14.25
C ILE A 81 -10.96 -6.95 -15.44
N GLN A 82 -10.19 -5.91 -15.78
CA GLN A 82 -10.39 -5.03 -16.95
C GLN A 82 -11.76 -4.31 -17.03
N LEU A 83 -12.49 -4.19 -15.91
CA LEU A 83 -13.79 -3.51 -15.90
C LEU A 83 -13.67 -2.00 -16.12
N ARG A 84 -12.54 -1.40 -15.72
CA ARG A 84 -12.28 0.03 -15.94
C ARG A 84 -10.80 0.36 -15.95
N HIS A 85 -10.46 1.48 -16.58
CA HIS A 85 -9.14 2.07 -16.47
C HIS A 85 -9.06 3.03 -15.28
N SER A 86 -8.16 2.78 -14.33
CA SER A 86 -7.94 3.70 -13.20
C SER A 86 -7.14 4.94 -13.64
N ASN A 87 -7.39 6.09 -13.02
CA ASN A 87 -6.65 7.33 -13.26
C ASN A 87 -5.60 7.56 -12.17
N ASN A 88 -4.59 8.38 -12.44
CA ASN A 88 -3.45 8.55 -11.53
C ASN A 88 -3.83 9.18 -10.18
N ASN A 89 -4.83 10.07 -10.16
CA ASN A 89 -5.30 10.70 -8.92
C ASN A 89 -5.99 9.67 -8.03
N LEU A 90 -6.86 8.83 -8.60
CA LEU A 90 -7.53 7.76 -7.87
C LEU A 90 -6.54 6.72 -7.35
N ARG A 91 -5.56 6.31 -8.19
CA ARG A 91 -4.46 5.41 -7.78
C ARG A 91 -3.69 5.97 -6.58
N LEU A 92 -3.40 7.27 -6.61
CA LEU A 92 -2.69 7.96 -5.54
C LEU A 92 -3.52 7.98 -4.25
N ILE A 93 -4.77 8.46 -4.33
CA ILE A 93 -5.67 8.60 -3.16
C ILE A 93 -5.93 7.24 -2.52
N THR A 94 -6.34 6.25 -3.30
CA THR A 94 -6.60 4.89 -2.79
C THR A 94 -5.33 4.25 -2.22
N GLY A 95 -4.16 4.50 -2.82
CA GLY A 95 -2.87 4.07 -2.29
C GLY A 95 -2.56 4.71 -0.94
N VAL A 96 -2.78 6.02 -0.78
CA VAL A 96 -2.57 6.71 0.51
C VAL A 96 -3.50 6.15 1.59
N CYS A 97 -4.80 6.01 1.29
CA CYS A 97 -5.77 5.44 2.23
C CYS A 97 -5.36 4.03 2.68
N ALA A 98 -5.02 3.16 1.73
CA ALA A 98 -4.59 1.81 2.05
C ALA A 98 -3.28 1.77 2.83
N GLY A 99 -2.30 2.62 2.50
CA GLY A 99 -1.05 2.69 3.25
C GLY A 99 -1.27 3.06 4.72
N VAL A 100 -2.14 4.05 5.00
CA VAL A 100 -2.52 4.39 6.38
C VAL A 100 -3.22 3.20 7.06
N GLY A 101 -4.18 2.59 6.37
CA GLY A 101 -4.93 1.43 6.87
C GLY A 101 -4.03 0.22 7.17
N GLU A 102 -3.07 -0.09 6.32
CA GLU A 102 -2.14 -1.22 6.50
C GLU A 102 -1.26 -1.04 7.74
N ILE A 103 -0.72 0.16 7.97
CA ILE A 103 0.08 0.43 9.18
C ILE A 103 -0.79 0.30 10.44
N MET A 104 -2.00 0.88 10.42
CA MET A 104 -2.92 0.77 11.56
C MET A 104 -3.31 -0.68 11.84
N PHE A 105 -3.63 -1.44 10.80
CA PHE A 105 -3.97 -2.85 10.91
C PHE A 105 -2.80 -3.66 11.49
N LEU A 106 -1.58 -3.42 11.01
CA LEU A 106 -0.38 -4.08 11.51
C LEU A 106 -0.17 -3.84 13.00
N VAL A 107 -0.27 -2.59 13.47
CA VAL A 107 -0.10 -2.25 14.89
C VAL A 107 -1.17 -2.92 15.75
N VAL A 108 -2.43 -2.91 15.30
CA VAL A 108 -3.53 -3.57 16.02
C VAL A 108 -3.33 -5.08 16.08
N ALA A 109 -2.96 -5.72 14.97
CA ALA A 109 -2.71 -7.16 14.90
C ALA A 109 -1.55 -7.58 15.82
N LEU A 110 -0.46 -6.80 15.84
CA LEU A 110 0.67 -7.05 16.73
C LEU A 110 0.27 -6.90 18.21
N SER A 111 -0.57 -5.90 18.52
CA SER A 111 -1.10 -5.68 19.89
C SER A 111 -1.95 -6.86 20.37
N TYR A 112 -2.87 -7.36 19.53
CA TYR A 112 -3.67 -8.55 19.84
C TYR A 112 -2.81 -9.80 20.01
N SER A 113 -1.82 -9.98 19.13
CA SER A 113 -0.89 -11.12 19.18
C SER A 113 -0.11 -11.13 20.49
N PHE A 114 0.40 -9.97 20.92
CA PHE A 114 1.12 -9.83 22.18
C PHE A 114 0.22 -10.12 23.39
N MET A 115 -1.00 -9.58 23.40
CA MET A 115 -1.99 -9.83 24.46
C MET A 115 -2.34 -11.32 24.56
N PHE A 116 -2.60 -11.98 23.44
CA PHE A 116 -2.89 -13.41 23.39
C PHE A 116 -1.71 -14.24 23.93
N GLY A 117 -0.48 -13.92 23.52
CA GLY A 117 0.72 -14.59 24.02
C GLY A 117 0.86 -14.48 25.54
N ARG A 118 0.56 -13.31 26.12
CA ARG A 118 0.55 -13.14 27.59
C ARG A 118 -0.52 -14.01 28.25
N LEU A 119 -1.74 -14.00 27.73
CA LEU A 119 -2.86 -14.79 28.28
C LEU A 119 -2.56 -16.29 28.24
N ALA A 120 -2.08 -16.80 27.11
CA ALA A 120 -1.68 -18.20 26.97
C ALA A 120 -0.56 -18.56 27.96
N GLY A 121 0.43 -17.67 28.15
CA GLY A 121 1.47 -17.85 29.14
C GLY A 121 0.93 -17.95 30.57
N TYR A 122 0.02 -17.06 30.97
CA TYR A 122 -0.62 -17.13 32.29
C TYR A 122 -1.42 -18.42 32.49
N SER A 123 -2.14 -18.90 31.47
CA SER A 123 -2.91 -20.14 31.54
C SER A 123 -2.05 -21.40 31.63
N LEU A 124 -0.78 -21.37 31.19
CA LEU A 124 0.14 -22.51 31.28
C LEU A 124 0.89 -22.57 32.62
N MET A 125 0.93 -21.45 33.36
CA MET A 125 1.60 -21.37 34.67
C MET A 125 0.67 -21.70 35.85
N ASN A 126 -0.64 -21.83 35.59
CA ASN A 126 -1.66 -22.25 36.55
C ASN A 126 -2.15 -23.66 36.21
#